data_AF-A0A183APH0-F1
#
_entry.id   AF-A0A183APH0-F1
#
_cell.length_a   1.000
_cell.length_b   1.000
_cell.length_c   1.000
_cell.angle_alpha   90.00
_cell.angle_beta   90.00
_cell.angle_gamma   90.00
#
_symmetry.space_group_name_H-M   'P 1'
#
loop_
_entity.id
_entity.type
_entity.pdbx_description
1 polymer ?
#
loop_
_entity_poly.entity_id
_entity_poly.type
_entity_poly.pdbx_seq_one_letter_code
_entity_poly.pdbx_strand_id
1 'polypeptide(L)'
;MILKIRIHIGSRQKCLRLPENFAHKVLTELSGLSALIPRFSPGGVVVFLPSYDYQNQLCSRWESTGLWDQLSRSKRVFREPRNSVDVPHRFTINQAVTSSNSVGALLICVIGGKLSEGINFNDELARAVIVIGMPYPNPNSPLLREKMAYLDRQFGSRPHYEALCMRAINQAIGRAVRHSKDYAAIFLVDRRFTRANIQQKLPDWVLRGLISATQAMQRLDAFFVATARRETQN
;
A
#
# COMPACT_ATOMS: atom_id res chain seq x y z
N MET A 1 -0.95 -7.49 11.91
CA MET A 1 -0.44 -6.50 10.95
C MET A 1 0.90 -6.98 10.42
N ILE A 2 1.13 -6.93 9.12
CA ILE A 2 2.41 -7.24 8.51
C ILE A 2 2.96 -5.95 7.87
N LEU A 3 3.91 -5.32 8.54
CA LEU A 3 4.68 -4.18 8.02
C LEU A 3 5.97 -4.82 7.46
N LYS A 4 6.32 -4.67 6.17
CA LYS A 4 7.48 -5.37 5.58
C LYS A 4 8.43 -4.43 4.84
N ILE A 5 9.69 -4.51 5.24
CA ILE A 5 10.76 -3.61 4.83
C ILE A 5 11.98 -4.49 4.53
N ARG A 6 12.62 -4.26 3.38
CA ARG A 6 13.87 -4.92 3.01
C ARG A 6 15.04 -4.17 3.69
N ILE A 7 15.82 -4.84 4.55
CA ILE A 7 17.06 -4.28 5.13
C ILE A 7 18.16 -5.32 5.31
N HIS A 8 19.38 -4.93 4.94
CA HIS A 8 20.66 -5.55 5.30
C HIS A 8 21.24 -4.85 6.55
N ILE A 9 21.87 -5.64 7.43
CA ILE A 9 21.93 -5.52 8.90
C ILE A 9 22.75 -4.32 9.43
N GLY A 10 22.28 -3.72 10.54
CA GLY A 10 23.05 -2.90 11.49
C GLY A 10 22.21 -2.59 12.74
N SER A 11 22.75 -2.82 13.94
CA SER A 11 22.05 -3.03 15.22
C SER A 11 21.81 -1.76 16.07
N ARG A 12 20.57 -1.56 16.57
CA ARG A 12 20.17 -1.06 17.93
C ARG A 12 18.65 -0.74 18.02
N GLN A 13 18.12 -0.69 19.25
CA GLN A 13 16.74 -0.95 19.72
C GLN A 13 15.70 0.21 19.64
N LYS A 14 14.39 -0.11 19.66
CA LYS A 14 13.31 0.36 20.60
C LYS A 14 11.92 -0.23 20.22
N CYS A 15 11.03 -0.47 21.19
CA CYS A 15 9.77 -1.24 21.04
C CYS A 15 8.54 -0.41 21.44
N LEU A 16 7.48 -0.37 20.62
CA LEU A 16 6.15 0.14 20.97
C LEU A 16 5.12 -0.97 20.74
N ARG A 17 4.29 -1.28 21.76
CA ARG A 17 3.33 -2.39 21.80
C ARG A 17 1.91 -1.82 21.62
N LEU A 18 1.05 -2.41 20.77
CA LEU A 18 -0.36 -2.01 20.65
C LEU A 18 -1.34 -3.22 20.72
N PRO A 19 -2.41 -3.16 21.56
CA PRO A 19 -3.29 -4.28 21.98
C PRO A 19 -4.45 -4.57 21.01
N GLU A 20 -5.06 -5.77 21.04
CA GLU A 20 -5.98 -6.46 20.08
C GLU A 20 -7.49 -6.06 20.12
N ASN A 21 -8.12 -5.69 18.97
CA ASN A 21 -9.60 -5.71 18.68
C ASN A 21 -9.97 -5.20 17.26
N PHE A 22 -10.60 -6.02 16.40
CA PHE A 22 -10.38 -6.09 14.94
C PHE A 22 -11.01 -5.03 14.00
N ALA A 23 -12.19 -4.45 14.28
CA ALA A 23 -12.88 -3.55 13.32
C ALA A 23 -12.61 -2.05 13.56
N HIS A 24 -12.63 -1.61 14.83
CA HIS A 24 -12.20 -0.26 15.22
C HIS A 24 -10.69 -0.05 15.06
N LYS A 25 -9.90 -1.15 15.04
CA LYS A 25 -8.44 -1.14 14.98
C LYS A 25 -7.83 -0.71 13.69
N VAL A 26 -8.33 -1.16 12.53
CA VAL A 26 -7.60 -0.90 11.27
C VAL A 26 -7.42 0.61 11.08
N LEU A 27 -8.41 1.38 11.51
CA LEU A 27 -8.40 2.83 11.48
C LEU A 27 -7.59 3.50 12.62
N THR A 28 -7.41 2.85 13.77
CA THR A 28 -6.44 3.30 14.80
C THR A 28 -5.01 2.89 14.45
N GLU A 29 -4.79 1.76 13.78
CA GLU A 29 -3.49 1.32 13.26
C GLU A 29 -2.99 2.27 12.15
N LEU A 30 -3.89 3.00 11.50
CA LEU A 30 -3.58 4.06 10.54
C LEU A 30 -3.01 5.35 11.19
N SER A 31 -3.21 5.58 12.49
CA SER A 31 -2.48 6.66 13.19
C SER A 31 -0.97 6.35 13.27
N GLY A 32 -0.58 5.08 13.26
CA GLY A 32 0.82 4.68 13.08
C GLY A 32 1.35 5.01 11.68
N LEU A 33 0.48 4.99 10.66
CA LEU A 33 0.86 5.36 9.30
C LEU A 33 1.07 6.87 9.15
N SER A 34 0.38 7.71 9.93
CA SER A 34 0.63 9.16 9.87
C SER A 34 2.01 9.56 10.40
N ALA A 35 2.58 8.79 11.33
CA ALA A 35 3.97 8.94 11.74
C ALA A 35 4.97 8.40 10.71
N LEU A 36 4.53 7.46 9.86
CA LEU A 36 5.36 6.79 8.87
C LEU A 36 5.45 7.55 7.55
N ILE A 37 4.32 8.07 7.06
CA ILE A 37 4.19 8.75 5.75
C ILE A 37 5.18 9.92 5.59
N PRO A 38 5.34 10.83 6.57
CA PRO A 38 6.29 11.95 6.46
C PRO A 38 7.75 11.51 6.32
N ARG A 39 8.10 10.30 6.78
CA ARG A 39 9.49 9.80 6.77
C ARG A 39 9.96 9.39 5.38
N PHE A 40 9.03 9.14 4.47
CA PHE A 40 9.33 8.87 3.06
C PHE A 40 9.52 10.16 2.27
N SER A 41 10.19 11.19 2.79
CA SER A 41 10.50 12.43 2.06
C SER A 41 11.93 12.39 1.52
N PRO A 42 12.19 12.79 0.25
CA PRO A 42 11.27 13.46 -0.70
C PRO A 42 10.34 12.52 -1.51
N GLY A 43 10.44 11.20 -1.33
CA GLY A 43 9.66 10.22 -2.10
C GLY A 43 8.12 10.28 -1.97
N GLY A 44 7.44 9.65 -2.91
CA GLY A 44 6.00 9.46 -2.89
C GLY A 44 5.57 8.23 -2.09
N VAL A 45 4.36 8.30 -1.54
CA VAL A 45 3.69 7.20 -0.84
C VAL A 45 2.38 6.88 -1.54
N VAL A 46 2.14 5.61 -1.86
CA VAL A 46 0.90 5.14 -2.49
C VAL A 46 0.15 4.25 -1.51
N VAL A 47 -1.10 4.59 -1.22
CA VAL A 47 -2.03 3.82 -0.38
C VAL A 47 -3.09 3.21 -1.26
N PHE A 48 -3.04 1.89 -1.41
CA PHE A 48 -4.02 1.08 -2.12
C PHE A 48 -5.11 0.58 -1.17
N LEU A 49 -6.37 0.82 -1.56
CA LEU A 49 -7.56 0.44 -0.81
C LEU A 49 -8.43 -0.53 -1.62
N PRO A 50 -9.29 -1.34 -0.98
CA PRO A 50 -10.02 -2.40 -1.67
C PRO A 50 -11.26 -1.90 -2.42
N SER A 51 -11.77 -0.70 -2.10
CA SER A 51 -12.94 -0.11 -2.77
C SER A 51 -13.02 1.42 -2.56
N TYR A 52 -13.78 2.11 -3.41
CA TYR A 52 -14.07 3.54 -3.25
C TYR A 52 -14.87 3.83 -1.97
N ASP A 53 -15.74 2.92 -1.55
CA ASP A 53 -16.51 3.10 -0.31
C ASP A 53 -15.59 3.03 0.91
N TYR A 54 -14.60 2.13 0.90
CA TYR A 54 -13.57 2.07 1.94
C TYR A 54 -12.68 3.32 1.93
N GLN A 55 -12.33 3.83 0.75
CA GLN A 55 -11.62 5.10 0.60
C GLN A 55 -12.41 6.29 1.15
N ASN A 56 -13.71 6.39 0.84
CA ASN A 56 -14.60 7.40 1.42
C ASN A 56 -14.57 7.35 2.95
N GLN A 57 -14.82 6.17 3.53
CA GLN A 57 -14.84 5.99 4.98
C GLN A 57 -13.50 6.37 5.64
N LEU A 58 -12.39 5.98 5.01
CA LEU A 58 -11.07 6.31 5.50
C LEU A 58 -10.80 7.82 5.48
N CYS A 59 -11.04 8.47 4.34
CA CYS A 59 -10.81 9.90 4.17
C CYS A 59 -11.71 10.72 5.10
N SER A 60 -13.01 10.44 5.16
CA SER A 60 -13.94 11.13 6.06
C SER A 60 -13.52 10.99 7.53
N ARG A 61 -13.00 9.83 7.92
CA ARG A 61 -12.45 9.67 9.27
C ARG A 61 -11.20 10.51 9.48
N TRP A 62 -10.26 10.51 8.53
CA TRP A 62 -9.04 11.32 8.63
C TRP A 62 -9.32 12.81 8.72
N GLU A 63 -10.33 13.29 8.01
CA GLU A 63 -10.84 14.66 8.11
C GLU A 63 -11.40 14.92 9.52
N SER A 64 -12.30 14.04 10.01
CA SER A 64 -12.91 14.19 11.34
C SER A 64 -11.90 14.15 12.51
N THR A 65 -10.77 13.45 12.35
CA THR A 65 -9.73 13.34 13.38
C THR A 65 -8.60 14.38 13.22
N GLY A 66 -8.66 15.26 12.22
CA GLY A 66 -7.58 16.21 11.88
C GLY A 66 -6.31 15.57 11.31
N LEU A 67 -6.36 14.26 11.01
CA LEU A 67 -5.21 13.53 10.46
C LEU A 67 -4.94 13.93 9.01
N TRP A 68 -6.00 14.23 8.26
CA TRP A 68 -5.89 14.72 6.90
C TRP A 68 -5.03 15.99 6.84
N ASP A 69 -5.28 16.95 7.73
CA ASP A 69 -4.53 18.20 7.80
C ASP A 69 -3.08 17.97 8.21
N GLN A 70 -2.84 17.07 9.17
CA GLN A 70 -1.49 16.69 9.58
C GLN A 70 -0.68 16.08 8.42
N LEU A 71 -1.31 15.19 7.64
CA LEU A 71 -0.70 14.59 6.46
C LEU A 71 -0.47 15.62 5.36
N SER A 72 -1.43 16.51 5.13
CA SER A 72 -1.38 17.57 4.13
C SER A 72 -0.29 18.61 4.39
N ARG A 73 0.08 18.83 5.67
CA ARG A 73 1.25 19.64 6.04
C ARG A 73 2.58 18.97 5.70
N SER A 74 2.60 17.64 5.66
CA SER A 74 3.82 16.86 5.44
C SER A 74 4.04 16.49 3.97
N LYS A 75 2.95 16.19 3.25
CA LYS A 75 2.96 15.78 1.84
C LYS A 75 1.71 16.26 1.14
N ARG A 76 1.79 16.50 -0.17
CA ARG A 76 0.60 16.78 -0.98
C ARG A 76 -0.28 15.53 -1.08
N VAL A 77 -1.47 15.58 -0.49
CA VAL A 77 -2.39 14.44 -0.48
C VAL A 77 -3.27 14.48 -1.72
N PHE A 78 -3.29 13.39 -2.47
CA PHE A 78 -4.14 13.16 -3.62
C PHE A 78 -5.05 11.97 -3.36
N ARG A 79 -6.30 12.11 -3.79
CA ARG A 79 -7.29 11.06 -3.68
C ARG A 79 -7.77 10.69 -5.08
N GLU A 80 -7.81 9.40 -5.37
CA GLU A 80 -8.39 8.91 -6.61
C GLU A 80 -9.91 9.19 -6.63
N PRO A 81 -10.42 9.95 -7.60
CA PRO A 81 -11.85 10.18 -7.75
C PRO A 81 -12.56 8.96 -8.34
N ARG A 82 -13.82 8.74 -7.95
CA ARG A 82 -14.68 7.68 -8.53
C ARG A 82 -15.06 8.00 -9.98
N ASN A 83 -15.33 9.27 -10.24
CA ASN A 83 -15.76 9.80 -11.54
C ASN A 83 -14.85 10.99 -11.91
N SER A 84 -13.86 10.81 -12.77
CA SER A 84 -13.27 11.95 -13.49
C SER A 84 -12.49 11.51 -14.73
N VAL A 85 -12.42 12.44 -15.69
CA VAL A 85 -11.62 12.42 -16.91
C VAL A 85 -10.12 12.46 -16.53
N ASP A 86 -9.37 11.43 -16.94
CA ASP A 86 -8.12 10.97 -16.34
C ASP A 86 -6.88 11.88 -16.47
N VAL A 87 -6.91 12.96 -17.25
CA VAL A 87 -5.67 13.63 -17.69
C VAL A 87 -5.11 14.67 -16.70
N PRO A 88 -5.92 15.59 -16.12
CA PRO A 88 -5.38 16.65 -15.28
C PRO A 88 -4.74 16.12 -13.98
N HIS A 89 -5.40 15.15 -13.33
CA HIS A 89 -4.94 14.60 -12.05
C HIS A 89 -3.59 13.89 -12.15
N ARG A 90 -3.34 13.16 -13.25
CA ARG A 90 -2.06 12.45 -13.48
C ARG A 90 -0.89 13.43 -13.59
N PHE A 91 -1.11 14.53 -14.30
CA PHE A 91 -0.11 15.56 -14.49
C PHE A 91 0.19 16.30 -13.18
N THR A 92 -0.83 16.62 -12.39
CA THR A 92 -0.66 17.27 -11.08
C THR A 92 0.10 16.38 -10.09
N ILE A 93 -0.17 15.06 -10.07
CA ILE A 93 0.53 14.12 -9.20
C ILE A 93 2.00 14.02 -9.59
N ASN A 94 2.31 13.87 -10.88
CA ASN A 94 3.69 13.80 -11.34
C ASN A 94 4.47 15.08 -11.00
N GLN A 95 3.92 16.26 -11.31
CA GLN A 95 4.55 17.53 -10.94
C GLN A 95 4.75 17.67 -9.41
N ALA A 96 3.79 17.19 -8.62
CA ALA A 96 3.87 17.27 -7.17
C ALA A 96 5.01 16.45 -6.58
N VAL A 97 5.50 15.43 -7.28
CA VAL A 97 6.59 14.59 -6.78
C VAL A 97 7.93 14.92 -7.42
N THR A 98 7.97 15.26 -8.72
CA THR A 98 9.22 15.49 -9.46
C THR A 98 9.78 16.92 -9.33
N SER A 99 9.17 17.79 -8.52
CA SER A 99 9.68 19.15 -8.32
C SER A 99 10.94 19.14 -7.44
N SER A 100 11.92 19.99 -7.72
CA SER A 100 13.23 20.02 -7.04
C SER A 100 13.18 20.32 -5.52
N ASN A 101 12.09 20.94 -5.03
CA ASN A 101 11.80 21.18 -3.61
C ASN A 101 10.60 20.35 -3.11
N SER A 102 10.31 19.24 -3.76
CA SER A 102 9.18 18.37 -3.44
C SER A 102 9.39 17.68 -2.09
N VAL A 103 8.40 17.83 -1.20
CA VAL A 103 8.26 16.98 -0.01
C VAL A 103 7.65 15.61 -0.34
N GLY A 104 7.35 15.36 -1.61
CA GLY A 104 6.65 14.19 -2.12
C GLY A 104 5.13 14.31 -2.04
N ALA A 105 4.46 13.26 -2.52
CA ALA A 105 3.01 13.17 -2.51
C ALA A 105 2.53 11.90 -1.79
N LEU A 106 1.34 11.97 -1.22
CA LEU A 106 0.58 10.82 -0.74
C LEU A 106 -0.57 10.59 -1.71
N LEU A 107 -0.56 9.47 -2.44
CA LEU A 107 -1.67 9.09 -3.29
C LEU A 107 -2.52 8.02 -2.62
N ILE A 108 -3.81 8.28 -2.46
CA ILE A 108 -4.80 7.34 -1.95
C ILE A 108 -5.64 6.82 -3.11
N CYS A 109 -5.42 5.58 -3.54
CA CYS A 109 -6.02 4.96 -4.71
C CYS A 109 -6.77 3.67 -4.37
N VAL A 110 -7.60 3.21 -5.30
CA VAL A 110 -8.37 1.97 -5.18
C VAL A 110 -7.75 0.92 -6.09
N ILE A 111 -7.56 -0.30 -5.59
CA ILE A 111 -7.03 -1.40 -6.42
C ILE A 111 -8.01 -1.72 -7.55
N GLY A 112 -7.54 -1.68 -8.79
CA GLY A 112 -8.38 -1.84 -9.99
C GLY A 112 -9.16 -0.57 -10.35
N GLY A 113 -8.87 0.55 -9.70
CA GLY A 113 -9.36 1.88 -10.06
C GLY A 113 -8.58 2.47 -11.24
N LYS A 114 -9.19 3.40 -11.98
CA LYS A 114 -8.63 3.94 -13.23
C LYS A 114 -7.25 4.57 -13.05
N LEU A 115 -7.07 5.32 -11.97
CA LEU A 115 -5.81 5.99 -11.68
C LEU A 115 -4.73 4.98 -11.27
N SER A 116 -5.11 3.99 -10.46
CA SER A 116 -4.23 2.89 -10.03
C SER A 116 -3.73 2.02 -11.20
N GLU A 117 -4.54 1.88 -12.26
CA GLU A 117 -4.19 1.16 -13.48
C GLU A 117 -3.52 2.03 -14.53
N GLY A 118 -3.86 3.32 -14.57
CA GLY A 118 -3.36 4.27 -15.55
C GLY A 118 -1.99 4.84 -15.19
N ILE A 119 -1.74 5.11 -13.90
CA ILE A 119 -0.50 5.76 -13.47
C ILE A 119 0.64 4.75 -13.38
N ASN A 120 1.75 5.20 -13.93
CA ASN A 120 3.05 4.64 -13.73
C ASN A 120 3.71 5.41 -12.57
N PHE A 121 3.97 4.72 -11.46
CA PHE A 121 4.76 5.27 -10.37
C PHE A 121 6.25 5.10 -10.69
N ASN A 122 6.82 6.05 -11.44
CA ASN A 122 8.26 6.08 -11.68
C ASN A 122 8.98 6.23 -10.34
N ASP A 123 9.99 5.42 -10.06
CA ASP A 123 11.00 5.53 -9.00
C ASP A 123 10.67 6.48 -7.82
N GLU A 124 10.82 7.79 -7.96
CA GLU A 124 10.56 8.76 -6.88
C GLU A 124 9.08 8.86 -6.44
N LEU A 125 8.13 8.48 -7.30
CA LEU A 125 6.68 8.53 -7.07
C LEU A 125 6.17 7.50 -6.06
N ALA A 126 6.91 6.43 -5.76
CA ALA A 126 6.45 5.37 -4.86
C ALA A 126 7.58 4.72 -4.04
N ARG A 127 8.17 5.46 -3.11
CA ARG A 127 9.13 4.91 -2.11
C ARG A 127 8.46 4.11 -1.01
N ALA A 128 7.16 4.30 -0.82
CA ALA A 128 6.34 3.42 -0.01
C ALA A 128 5.05 3.04 -0.73
N VAL A 129 4.69 1.76 -0.61
CA VAL A 129 3.44 1.20 -1.07
C VAL A 129 2.74 0.61 0.14
N ILE A 130 1.54 1.08 0.44
CA ILE A 130 0.72 0.61 1.55
C ILE A 130 -0.53 -0.03 0.95
N VAL A 131 -0.68 -1.34 1.08
CA VAL A 131 -1.89 -2.07 0.70
C VAL A 131 -2.72 -2.31 1.95
N ILE A 132 -3.90 -1.70 2.03
CA ILE A 132 -4.82 -1.86 3.16
C ILE A 132 -5.96 -2.77 2.74
N GLY A 133 -6.17 -3.84 3.50
CA GLY A 133 -7.20 -4.82 3.20
C GLY A 133 -6.88 -5.69 1.99
N MET A 134 -7.89 -6.41 1.52
CA MET A 134 -7.80 -7.31 0.36
C MET A 134 -9.01 -7.08 -0.56
N PRO A 135 -8.80 -6.76 -1.86
CA PRO A 135 -9.85 -6.42 -2.82
C PRO A 135 -10.55 -7.69 -3.34
N TYR A 136 -11.25 -8.38 -2.45
CA TYR A 136 -12.04 -9.54 -2.85
C TYR A 136 -13.20 -9.11 -3.76
N PRO A 137 -13.43 -9.78 -4.91
CA PRO A 137 -14.54 -9.46 -5.80
C PRO A 137 -15.89 -9.62 -5.09
N ASN A 138 -16.89 -8.82 -5.46
CA ASN A 138 -18.23 -8.92 -4.85
C ASN A 138 -18.84 -10.31 -5.12
N PRO A 139 -19.09 -11.14 -4.08
CA PRO A 139 -19.65 -12.49 -4.27
C PRO A 139 -21.07 -12.48 -4.86
N ASN A 140 -21.78 -11.35 -4.73
CA ASN A 140 -23.15 -11.19 -5.25
C ASN A 140 -23.19 -10.82 -6.74
N SER A 141 -22.04 -10.62 -7.39
CA SER A 141 -22.00 -10.38 -8.84
C SER A 141 -22.53 -11.61 -9.57
N PRO A 142 -23.58 -11.49 -10.41
CA PRO A 142 -24.17 -12.63 -11.12
C PRO A 142 -23.12 -13.41 -11.93
N LEU A 143 -22.27 -12.70 -12.68
CA LEU A 143 -21.20 -13.31 -13.46
C LEU A 143 -20.20 -14.06 -12.60
N LEU A 144 -19.82 -13.48 -11.45
CA LEU A 144 -18.89 -14.14 -10.54
C LEU A 144 -19.53 -15.37 -9.91
N ARG A 145 -20.81 -15.29 -9.52
CA ARG A 145 -21.53 -16.40 -8.91
C ARG A 145 -21.63 -17.58 -9.86
N GLU A 146 -22.00 -17.35 -11.12
CA GLU A 146 -22.03 -18.41 -12.14
C GLU A 146 -20.64 -19.01 -12.38
N LYS A 147 -19.62 -18.15 -12.51
CA LYS A 147 -18.24 -18.60 -12.67
C LYS A 147 -17.75 -19.42 -11.47
N MET A 148 -18.06 -19.00 -10.26
CA MET A 148 -17.68 -19.72 -9.05
C MET A 148 -18.45 -21.04 -8.95
N ALA A 149 -19.75 -21.07 -9.26
CA ALA A 149 -20.55 -22.30 -9.27
C ALA A 149 -20.01 -23.33 -10.27
N TYR A 150 -19.58 -22.91 -11.46
CA TYR A 150 -18.91 -23.78 -12.42
C TYR A 150 -17.59 -24.34 -11.87
N LEU A 151 -16.73 -23.46 -11.33
CA LEU A 151 -15.43 -23.86 -10.79
C LEU A 151 -15.55 -24.74 -9.55
N ASP A 152 -16.57 -24.53 -8.72
CA ASP A 152 -16.80 -25.32 -7.51
C ASP A 152 -17.10 -26.78 -7.84
N ARG A 153 -17.87 -27.02 -8.90
CA ARG A 153 -18.22 -28.38 -9.38
C ARG A 153 -17.00 -29.18 -9.86
N GLN A 154 -15.92 -28.51 -10.28
CA GLN A 154 -14.76 -29.18 -10.90
C GLN A 154 -13.48 -29.12 -10.05
N PHE A 155 -13.23 -28.02 -9.34
CA PHE A 155 -11.91 -27.71 -8.75
C PHE A 155 -11.97 -27.03 -7.37
N GLY A 156 -13.17 -26.68 -6.87
CA GLY A 156 -13.34 -25.81 -5.71
C GLY A 156 -13.16 -24.32 -6.04
N SER A 157 -14.13 -23.51 -5.60
CA SER A 157 -14.22 -22.08 -5.90
C SER A 157 -13.29 -21.20 -5.05
N ARG A 158 -12.99 -21.61 -3.81
CA ARG A 158 -12.22 -20.81 -2.85
C ARG A 158 -10.79 -20.45 -3.32
N PRO A 159 -9.98 -21.37 -3.88
CA PRO A 159 -8.65 -21.03 -4.39
C PRO A 159 -8.72 -19.99 -5.53
N HIS A 160 -9.73 -20.08 -6.38
CA HIS A 160 -9.95 -19.15 -7.49
C HIS A 160 -10.34 -17.76 -7.00
N TYR A 161 -11.22 -17.68 -5.99
CA TYR A 161 -11.60 -16.42 -5.38
C TYR A 161 -10.41 -15.70 -4.70
N GLU A 162 -9.56 -16.46 -3.99
CA GLU A 162 -8.30 -15.94 -3.45
C GLU A 162 -7.32 -15.52 -4.54
N ALA A 163 -7.22 -16.27 -5.64
CA ALA A 163 -6.34 -15.95 -6.76
C ALA A 163 -6.74 -14.64 -7.45
N LEU A 164 -8.03 -14.37 -7.64
CA LEU A 164 -8.50 -13.09 -8.20
C LEU A 164 -8.05 -11.90 -7.33
N CYS A 165 -8.22 -12.02 -6.02
CA CYS A 165 -7.78 -10.99 -5.08
C CYS A 165 -6.25 -10.78 -5.11
N MET A 166 -5.47 -11.86 -5.08
CA MET A 166 -4.01 -11.77 -5.06
C MET A 166 -3.43 -11.27 -6.38
N ARG A 167 -4.06 -11.60 -7.52
CA ARG A 167 -3.69 -11.03 -8.82
C ARG A 167 -3.80 -9.51 -8.83
N ALA A 168 -4.90 -8.97 -8.31
CA ALA A 168 -5.11 -7.52 -8.23
C ALA A 168 -4.06 -6.84 -7.32
N ILE A 169 -3.76 -7.42 -6.14
CA ILE A 169 -2.71 -6.91 -5.24
C ILE A 169 -1.34 -6.95 -5.90
N ASN A 170 -0.96 -8.07 -6.52
CA ASN A 170 0.36 -8.23 -7.13
C ASN A 170 0.54 -7.28 -8.33
N GLN A 171 -0.52 -7.03 -9.09
CA GLN A 171 -0.51 -6.03 -10.16
C GLN A 171 -0.30 -4.61 -9.60
N ALA A 172 -1.00 -4.24 -8.52
CA ALA A 172 -0.81 -2.95 -7.87
C ALA A 172 0.63 -2.77 -7.35
N ILE A 173 1.19 -3.79 -6.69
CA ILE A 173 2.56 -3.78 -6.19
C ILE A 173 3.58 -3.69 -7.34
N GLY A 174 3.40 -4.48 -8.40
CA GLY A 174 4.31 -4.51 -9.55
C GLY A 174 4.33 -3.21 -10.36
N ARG A 175 3.29 -2.37 -10.25
CA ARG A 175 3.27 -1.03 -10.85
C ARG A 175 4.13 -0.03 -10.11
N ALA A 176 4.35 -0.27 -8.81
CA ALA A 176 5.11 0.61 -7.93
C ALA A 176 6.57 0.19 -7.76
N VAL A 177 6.95 -1.04 -8.09
CA VAL A 177 8.35 -1.52 -8.09
C VAL A 177 8.67 -2.12 -9.44
N ARG A 178 9.48 -1.42 -10.24
CA ARG A 178 9.55 -1.67 -11.69
C ARG A 178 10.76 -2.43 -12.18
N HIS A 179 11.91 -2.24 -11.56
CA HIS A 179 13.14 -2.91 -11.98
C HIS A 179 14.03 -3.29 -10.80
N SER A 180 15.02 -4.14 -11.05
CA SER A 180 15.91 -4.70 -10.03
C SER A 180 16.69 -3.66 -9.22
N LYS A 181 16.88 -2.46 -9.78
CA LYS A 181 17.54 -1.32 -9.13
C LYS A 181 16.59 -0.40 -8.36
N ASP A 182 15.27 -0.61 -8.48
CA ASP A 182 14.26 0.23 -7.84
C ASP A 182 13.99 -0.31 -6.42
N TYR A 183 13.65 0.59 -5.51
CA TYR A 183 13.39 0.24 -4.12
C TYR A 183 12.11 0.92 -3.63
N ALA A 184 11.29 0.14 -2.93
CA ALA A 184 10.14 0.64 -2.20
C ALA A 184 9.93 -0.20 -0.93
N ALA A 185 9.44 0.44 0.13
CA ALA A 185 8.91 -0.27 1.29
C ALA A 185 7.45 -0.68 0.99
N ILE A 186 7.10 -1.97 1.22
CA ILE A 186 5.76 -2.49 0.93
C ILE A 186 5.09 -2.93 2.23
N PHE A 187 4.00 -2.26 2.58
CA PHE A 187 3.22 -2.51 3.78
C PHE A 187 1.93 -3.25 3.43
N LEU A 188 1.73 -4.44 4.00
CA LEU A 188 0.56 -5.29 3.76
C LEU A 188 -0.32 -5.31 5.00
N VAL A 189 -1.29 -4.40 5.06
CA VAL A 189 -2.12 -4.12 6.23
C VAL A 189 -3.41 -4.94 6.16
N ASP A 190 -3.28 -6.24 6.44
CA ASP A 190 -4.40 -7.16 6.71
C ASP A 190 -3.87 -8.39 7.47
N ARG A 191 -4.65 -8.94 8.41
CA ARG A 191 -4.26 -10.18 9.12
C ARG A 191 -4.16 -11.36 8.15
N ARG A 192 -4.94 -11.40 7.07
CA ARG A 192 -4.96 -12.50 6.10
C ARG A 192 -3.62 -12.69 5.38
N PHE A 193 -2.80 -11.64 5.23
CA PHE A 193 -1.44 -11.77 4.70
C PHE A 193 -0.50 -12.60 5.60
N THR A 194 -0.88 -12.92 6.85
CA THR A 194 -0.10 -13.83 7.71
C THR A 194 -0.31 -15.30 7.36
N ARG A 195 -1.35 -15.64 6.58
CA ARG A 195 -1.69 -17.03 6.26
C ARG A 195 -0.75 -17.57 5.18
N ALA A 196 -0.23 -18.79 5.36
CA ALA A 196 0.71 -19.42 4.43
C ALA A 196 0.16 -19.52 3.00
N ASN A 197 -1.11 -19.89 2.85
CA ASN A 197 -1.79 -19.99 1.55
C ASN A 197 -1.91 -18.65 0.80
N ILE A 198 -1.89 -17.52 1.51
CA ILE A 198 -1.89 -16.17 0.92
C ILE A 198 -0.46 -15.74 0.59
N GLN A 199 0.49 -16.02 1.48
CA GLN A 199 1.90 -15.71 1.26
C GLN A 199 2.44 -16.42 0.01
N GLN A 200 2.13 -17.71 -0.17
CA GLN A 200 2.51 -18.48 -1.36
C GLN A 200 2.00 -17.88 -2.69
N LYS A 201 1.02 -16.98 -2.66
CA LYS A 201 0.49 -16.27 -3.84
C LYS A 201 1.17 -14.92 -4.09
N LEU A 202 2.09 -14.48 -3.23
CA LEU A 202 2.90 -13.28 -3.43
C LEU A 202 4.12 -13.62 -4.31
N PRO A 203 4.66 -12.65 -5.07
CA PRO A 203 5.89 -12.86 -5.83
C PRO A 203 7.07 -13.20 -4.91
N ASP A 204 7.98 -14.05 -5.38
CA ASP A 204 9.15 -14.49 -4.59
C ASP A 204 9.99 -13.32 -4.06
N TRP A 205 10.12 -12.25 -4.85
CA TRP A 205 10.88 -11.07 -4.46
C TRP A 205 10.23 -10.31 -3.29
N VAL A 206 8.90 -10.38 -3.16
CA VAL A 206 8.16 -9.85 -2.01
C VAL A 206 8.31 -10.81 -0.82
N LEU A 207 8.18 -12.13 -1.07
CA LEU A 207 8.29 -13.19 -0.07
C LEU A 207 9.64 -13.22 0.65
N ARG A 208 10.75 -12.97 -0.07
CA ARG A 208 12.09 -12.92 0.53
C ARG A 208 12.28 -11.75 1.51
N GLY A 209 11.54 -10.65 1.36
CA GLY A 209 11.54 -9.49 2.27
C GLY A 209 10.58 -9.65 3.46
N LEU A 210 10.13 -10.88 3.70
CA LEU A 210 8.93 -11.33 4.38
C LEU A 210 8.80 -10.98 5.91
N ILE A 211 9.07 -9.79 6.49
CA ILE A 211 9.16 -9.56 8.00
C ILE A 211 7.91 -9.16 8.87
N SER A 212 7.83 -9.52 10.16
CA SER A 212 6.67 -9.14 11.00
C SER A 212 6.58 -7.62 11.27
N ALA A 213 5.40 -7.12 11.67
CA ALA A 213 5.23 -5.69 11.92
C ALA A 213 6.17 -5.12 13.00
N THR A 214 6.33 -5.86 14.10
CA THR A 214 7.24 -5.49 15.18
C THR A 214 8.69 -5.39 14.70
N GLN A 215 9.13 -6.35 13.89
CA GLN A 215 10.48 -6.35 13.30
C GLN A 215 10.66 -5.19 12.33
N ALA A 216 9.63 -4.87 11.54
CA ALA A 216 9.70 -3.76 10.60
C ALA A 216 9.77 -2.41 11.31
N MET A 217 9.01 -2.19 12.40
CA MET A 217 9.11 -0.94 13.16
C MET A 217 10.52 -0.68 13.69
N GLN A 218 11.21 -1.71 14.18
CA GLN A 218 12.60 -1.63 14.62
C GLN A 218 13.59 -1.36 13.47
N ARG A 219 13.18 -1.69 12.25
CA ARG A 219 14.01 -1.65 11.04
C ARG A 219 13.79 -0.36 10.24
N LEU A 220 12.62 0.29 10.35
CA LEU A 220 12.27 1.49 9.60
C LEU A 220 13.35 2.58 9.64
N ASP A 221 13.88 2.89 10.83
CA ASP A 221 14.89 3.94 10.98
C ASP A 221 16.16 3.61 10.18
N ALA A 222 16.63 2.36 10.27
CA ALA A 222 17.78 1.89 9.52
C ALA A 222 17.52 1.89 8.00
N PHE A 223 16.27 1.66 7.57
CA PHE A 223 15.90 1.69 6.16
C PHE A 223 16.06 3.09 5.60
N PHE A 224 15.45 4.08 6.24
CA PHE A 224 15.52 5.46 5.78
C PHE A 224 16.95 6.01 5.77
N VAL A 225 17.75 5.67 6.79
CA VAL A 225 19.16 6.08 6.86
C VAL A 225 20.01 5.43 5.75
N ALA A 226 19.82 4.13 5.49
CA ALA A 226 20.56 3.43 4.43
C ALA A 226 20.18 3.94 3.03
N THR A 227 18.92 4.32 2.85
CA THR A 227 18.40 4.86 1.60
C THR A 227 18.92 6.27 1.31
N ALA A 228 18.89 7.17 2.30
CA ALA A 228 19.39 8.54 2.15
C ALA A 228 20.88 8.60 1.74
N ARG A 229 21.68 7.63 2.17
CA ARG A 229 23.10 7.50 1.79
C ARG A 229 23.32 7.07 0.33
N ARG A 230 22.36 6.35 -0.27
CA ARG A 230 22.43 5.93 -1.68
C ARG A 230 22.03 7.05 -2.62
N GLU A 231 21.15 7.95 -2.19
CA GLU A 231 20.75 9.14 -2.94
C GLU A 231 21.83 10.23 -2.94
N THR A 232 22.79 10.19 -2.00
CA THR A 232 23.94 11.13 -1.93
C THR A 232 25.20 10.62 -2.64
N GLN A 233 25.23 9.37 -3.11
CA GLN A 233 26.38 8.75 -3.78
C GLN A 233 26.21 8.57 -5.29
N ASN A 234 25.04 8.92 -5.83
CA ASN A 234 24.77 9.05 -7.27
C ASN A 234 24.63 10.52 -7.63
#